data_AF-A0A3N5G6S9-F1
#
_entry.id   AF-A0A3N5G6S9-F1
#
_cell.length_a   1.000
_cell.length_b   1.000
_cell.length_c   1.000
_cell.angle_alpha   90.00
_cell.angle_beta   90.00
_cell.angle_gamma   90.00
#
_symmetry.space_group_name_H-M   'P 1'
#
loop_
_entity.id
_entity.type
_entity.pdbx_description
1 polymer ?
#
loop_
_entity_poly.entity_id
_entity_poly.type
_entity_poly.pdbx_seq_one_letter_code
_entity_poly.pdbx_strand_id
1 'polypeptide(L)' 'MQLRNTADTYGALAKFLHWAIVILIIAQYVIIEAAEGLPDGLEKLTMITRHKSIGILVLGLALIRIAW' A
#
# COMPACT_ATOMS: atom_id res chain seq x y z
N MET A 1 -8.51 -1.68 22.79
CA MET A 1 -7.45 -0.79 22.25
C MET A 1 -8.03 0.62 22.12
N GLN A 2 -7.27 1.66 22.45
CA GLN A 2 -7.71 3.04 22.19
C GLN A 2 -7.64 3.35 20.69
N LEU A 3 -8.62 4.08 20.16
CA LEU A 3 -8.69 4.41 18.74
C LEU A 3 -7.64 5.46 18.34
N ARG A 4 -7.46 6.49 19.17
CA ARG A 4 -6.54 7.63 18.96
C ARG A 4 -5.21 7.40 19.68
N ASN A 5 -4.21 8.17 19.28
CA ASN A 5 -2.90 8.17 19.92
C ASN A 5 -2.99 8.77 21.33
N THR A 6 -2.06 8.35 22.19
CA THR A 6 -1.75 8.98 23.47
C THR A 6 -0.38 9.64 23.38
N ALA A 7 0.08 10.31 24.45
CA ALA A 7 1.44 10.86 24.50
C ALA A 7 2.52 9.77 24.29
N ASP A 8 2.26 8.56 24.79
CA ASP A 8 3.28 7.50 24.85
C ASP A 8 3.06 6.37 23.83
N THR A 9 1.88 6.28 23.21
CA THR A 9 1.55 5.14 22.33
C THR A 9 0.67 5.49 21.13
N TYR A 10 0.90 4.78 20.00
CA TYR A 10 0.02 4.82 18.84
C TYR A 10 -1.31 4.11 19.10
N GLY A 11 -2.39 4.77 18.70
CA GLY A 11 -3.75 4.23 18.71
C GLY A 11 -3.97 3.16 17.64
N ALA A 12 -5.10 2.47 17.73
CA ALA A 12 -5.47 1.40 16.81
C ALA A 12 -5.55 1.90 15.36
N LEU A 13 -6.04 3.12 15.11
CA LEU A 13 -6.15 3.65 13.74
C LEU A 13 -4.77 3.90 13.11
N ALA A 14 -3.84 4.50 13.86
CA ALA A 14 -2.49 4.75 13.38
C ALA A 14 -1.72 3.45 13.08
N LYS A 15 -1.89 2.42 13.92
CA LYS A 15 -1.33 1.08 13.72
C LYS A 15 -1.94 0.39 12.51
N PHE A 16 -3.27 0.46 12.37
CA PHE A 16 -3.98 -0.12 11.23
C PHE A 16 -3.52 0.49 9.92
N LEU A 17 -3.52 1.83 9.80
CA LEU A 17 -3.04 2.51 8.60
C LEU A 17 -1.59 2.14 8.27
N HIS A 18 -0.71 2.09 9.28
CA HIS A 18 0.69 1.70 9.08
C HIS A 18 0.81 0.29 8.50
N TRP A 19 0.18 -0.71 9.13
CA TRP A 19 0.28 -2.10 8.68
C TRP A 19 -0.44 -2.35 7.35
N ALA A 20 -1.55 -1.65 7.09
CA ALA A 20 -2.22 -1.70 5.79
C ALA A 20 -1.29 -1.20 4.67
N ILE A 21 -0.59 -0.07 4.88
CA ILE A 21 0.39 0.45 3.93
C ILE A 21 1.53 -0.56 3.71
N VAL A 22 2.07 -1.15 4.77
CA VAL A 22 3.14 -2.16 4.66
C VAL A 22 2.70 -3.36 3.80
N ILE A 23 1.52 -3.92 4.05
CA ILE A 23 0.98 -5.05 3.27
C ILE A 23 0.81 -4.67 1.80
N LEU A 24 0.29 -3.47 1.52
CA LEU A 24 0.10 -3.01 0.14
C LEU A 24 1.43 -2.75 -0.57
N ILE A 25 2.47 -2.28 0.13
CA ILE A 25 3.82 -2.14 -0.43
C ILE A 25 4.41 -3.51 -0.77
N ILE A 26 4.23 -4.53 0.09
CA ILE A 26 4.65 -5.91 -0.22
C ILE A 26 3.92 -6.42 -1.47
N ALA A 27 2.60 -6.19 -1.56
CA ALA A 27 1.83 -6.56 -2.75
C ALA A 27 2.34 -5.82 -4.02
N GLN A 28 2.67 -4.53 -3.92
CA GLN A 28 3.25 -3.75 -5.02
C GLN A 28 4.53 -4.38 -5.56
N TYR A 29 5.43 -4.79 -4.65
CA TYR A 29 6.68 -5.44 -5.01
C TYR A 29 6.43 -6.78 -5.71
N VAL A 30 5.58 -7.64 -5.16
CA VAL A 30 5.25 -8.94 -5.77
C VAL A 30 4.62 -8.78 -7.16
N ILE A 31 3.74 -7.80 -7.35
CA ILE A 31 3.07 -7.59 -8.66
C ILE A 31 4.06 -7.15 -9.72
N ILE A 32 4.95 -6.19 -9.42
CA ILE A 32 5.90 -5.71 -10.43
C ILE A 32 6.92 -6.79 -10.77
N GLU A 33 7.38 -7.53 -9.77
CA GLU A 33 8.35 -8.60 -9.98
C GLU A 33 7.78 -9.74 -10.82
N ALA A 34 6.52 -10.10 -10.58
CA ALA A 34 5.81 -11.05 -11.44
C ALA A 34 5.63 -10.53 -12.87
N ALA A 35 5.52 -9.20 -13.07
CA ALA A 35 5.36 -8.59 -14.38
C ALA A 35 6.68 -8.54 -15.19
N GLU A 36 7.84 -8.54 -14.54
CA GLU A 36 9.14 -8.51 -15.22
C GLU A 36 9.38 -9.75 -16.09
N GLY A 37 8.91 -10.92 -15.63
CA GLY A 37 9.02 -12.19 -16.35
C GLY A 37 8.06 -12.35 -17.54
N LEU A 38 7.11 -11.42 -17.73
CA LEU A 38 6.12 -11.51 -18.80
C LEU A 38 6.64 -10.88 -20.11
N PRO A 39 6.31 -11.48 -21.27
CA PRO A 39 6.52 -10.83 -22.56
C PRO A 39 5.67 -9.56 -22.64
N ASP A 40 6.10 -8.63 -23.48
CA ASP A 40 5.33 -7.41 -23.71
C ASP A 40 3.98 -7.75 -24.37
N GLY A 41 2.90 -7.27 -23.76
CA GLY A 41 1.55 -7.60 -24.18
C GLY A 41 0.50 -7.17 -23.15
N LEU A 42 -0.75 -7.57 -23.40
CA LEU A 42 -1.90 -7.19 -22.58
C LEU A 42 -1.79 -7.68 -21.12
N GLU A 43 -1.19 -8.84 -20.89
CA GLU A 43 -1.05 -9.42 -19.55
C GLU A 43 -0.10 -8.58 -18.68
N LYS A 44 1.10 -8.29 -19.19
CA LYS A 44 2.08 -7.39 -18.55
C LYS A 44 1.50 -5.99 -18.33
N LEU A 45 0.79 -5.45 -19.33
CA LEU A 45 0.12 -4.16 -19.21
C LEU A 45 -0.93 -4.18 -18.09
N THR A 46 -1.69 -5.26 -17.95
CA THR A 46 -2.69 -5.43 -16.90
C THR A 46 -2.03 -5.46 -15.52
N MET A 47 -0.92 -6.19 -15.35
CA MET A 47 -0.18 -6.20 -14.09
C MET A 47 0.38 -4.82 -13.73
N ILE A 48 1.03 -4.14 -14.68
CA ILE A 48 1.55 -2.78 -14.47
C ILE A 48 0.42 -1.79 -14.13
N THR A 49 -0.75 -1.93 -14.77
CA THR A 49 -1.91 -1.08 -14.46
C THR A 49 -2.41 -1.32 -13.03
N ARG A 50 -2.51 -2.59 -12.59
CA ARG A 50 -2.85 -2.93 -11.21
C ARG A 50 -1.84 -2.36 -10.22
N HIS A 51 -0.53 -2.46 -10.52
CA HIS A 51 0.52 -1.87 -9.70
C HIS A 51 0.36 -0.35 -9.56
N LYS A 52 0.01 0.37 -10.63
CA LYS A 52 -0.25 1.82 -10.54
C LYS A 52 -1.47 2.14 -9.68
N SER A 53 -2.59 1.43 -9.86
CA SER A 53 -3.80 1.65 -9.07
C SER A 53 -3.59 1.40 -7.58
N ILE A 54 -2.89 0.31 -7.22
CA ILE A 54 -2.54 0.02 -5.82
C ILE A 54 -1.54 1.06 -5.29
N GLY A 55 -0.57 1.49 -6.09
CA GLY A 55 0.35 2.57 -5.72
C GLY A 55 -0.36 3.88 -5.38
N ILE A 56 -1.39 4.27 -6.14
CA ILE A 56 -2.21 5.46 -5.84
C ILE A 56 -2.99 5.28 -4.53
N LEU A 57 -3.53 4.08 -4.26
CA LEU A 57 -4.18 3.78 -2.99
C LEU A 57 -3.21 3.91 -1.81
N VAL A 58 -1.99 3.37 -1.94
CA VAL A 58 -0.92 3.49 -0.94
C VAL A 58 -0.60 4.96 -0.67
N LEU A 59 -0.45 5.77 -1.72
CA LEU A 59 -0.20 7.21 -1.58
C LEU A 59 -1.32 7.90 -0.79
N GLY A 60 -2.59 7.62 -1.13
CA GLY A 60 -3.74 8.17 -0.42
C GLY A 60 -3.75 7.80 1.07
N LEU A 61 -3.52 6.52 1.39
CA LEU A 61 -3.45 6.05 2.77
C LEU A 61 -2.26 6.67 3.54
N ALA A 62 -1.12 6.85 2.87
CA ALA A 62 0.04 7.51 3.48
C ALA A 62 -0.23 8.97 3.81
N LEU A 63 -0.92 9.72 2.93
CA LEU A 63 -1.33 11.10 3.20
C LEU A 63 -2.31 11.16 4.37
N ILE A 64 -3.31 10.28 4.42
CA ILE A 64 -4.23 10.16 5.57
C ILE A 64 -3.45 9.87 6.85
N ARG A 65 -2.43 8.99 6.78
CA ARG A 65 -1.60 8.63 7.93
C ARG A 65 -0.74 9.80 8.43
N ILE A 66 -0.27 10.67 7.53
CA ILE A 66 0.51 11.88 7.88
C ILE A 66 -0.42 12.95 8.47
N ALA A 67 -1.63 13.09 7.95
CA ALA A 67 -2.61 14.06 8.45
C ALA A 67 -3.21 13.68 9.82
N TRP A 68 -3.11 12.40 10.21
CA TRP A 68 -3.60 11.85 11.48
C TRP A 68 -2.55 11.86 12.60
#